data_AF-A0A7R9KYJ5-F1
#
_entry.id   AF-A0A7R9KYJ5-F1
#
_cell.length_a   1.000
_cell.length_b   1.000
_cell.length_c   1.000
_cell.angle_alpha   90.00
_cell.angle_beta   90.00
_cell.angle_gamma   90.00
#
_symmetry.space_group_name_H-M   'P 1'
#
loop_
_entity.id
_entity.type
_entity.pdbx_description
1 polymer ?
#
loop_
_entity_poly.entity_id
_entity_poly.type
_entity_poly.pdbx_seq_one_letter_code
_entity_poly.pdbx_strand_id
1 'polypeptide(L)'
;IVFKINVEQSVVLSSGPLSYQYTISNLTLHFGRENNRGSEHTISGVQFPGELQLYAYNSQLYSNWTEAKHEANGLAAISVLISFSKNSNQANTQLKHITHALKNITHRGPDFWGRLNPKWSHCNKGRRQSPIDINPELLLYDPGLLPVNINGDHVSGKLINTGRSIVFKINVEQSVVLSSGPLSYQYTISNLTLHFGRENNRGSEHTISGVQFPGELQLYAYNSQLYSNWTEAKHEANGLAAISVLISFSKNSNQANTQLKHITHALKNITHR
;
A
#
# COMPACT_ATOMS: atom_id res chain seq x y z
N ILE A 1 -2.46 7.19 -9.61
CA ILE A 1 -3.78 6.64 -9.22
C ILE A 1 -3.99 5.39 -10.03
N VAL A 2 -4.40 4.31 -9.37
CA VAL A 2 -4.51 2.98 -9.99
C VAL A 2 -5.98 2.55 -9.98
N PHE A 3 -6.54 2.26 -11.14
CA PHE A 3 -7.89 1.71 -11.27
C PHE A 3 -7.80 0.25 -11.68
N LYS A 4 -8.45 -0.63 -10.92
CA LYS A 4 -8.66 -2.02 -11.33
C LYS A 4 -10.06 -2.17 -11.87
N ILE A 5 -10.17 -2.69 -13.08
CA ILE A 5 -11.43 -2.95 -13.77
C ILE A 5 -11.53 -4.45 -13.99
N ASN A 6 -12.64 -5.04 -13.51
CA ASN A 6 -12.99 -6.41 -13.83
C ASN A 6 -13.59 -6.44 -15.23
N VAL A 7 -13.15 -7.38 -16.05
CA VAL A 7 -13.63 -7.51 -17.41
C VAL A 7 -14.80 -8.51 -17.42
N GLU A 8 -16.01 -8.03 -17.76
CA GLU A 8 -17.22 -8.86 -17.79
C GLU A 8 -17.34 -9.71 -19.07
N GLN A 9 -16.67 -9.30 -20.15
CA GLN A 9 -16.59 -10.04 -21.41
C GLN A 9 -15.19 -10.63 -21.60
N SER A 10 -15.10 -11.91 -21.94
CA SER A 10 -13.82 -12.59 -22.18
C SER A 10 -13.16 -12.05 -23.45
N VAL A 11 -12.14 -11.22 -23.28
CA VAL A 11 -11.27 -10.79 -24.39
C VAL A 11 -10.08 -11.74 -24.45
N VAL A 12 -9.93 -12.41 -25.59
CA VAL A 12 -8.82 -13.34 -25.84
C VAL A 12 -7.71 -12.65 -26.62
N LEU A 13 -6.50 -12.70 -26.09
CA LEU A 13 -5.26 -12.29 -26.71
C LEU A 13 -4.62 -13.52 -27.38
N SER A 14 -4.27 -13.38 -28.65
CA SER A 14 -3.54 -14.39 -29.41
C SER A 14 -2.60 -13.71 -30.40
N SER A 15 -1.62 -14.45 -30.90
CA SER A 15 -0.64 -14.00 -31.91
C SER A 15 0.43 -13.02 -31.38
N GLY A 16 1.25 -12.47 -32.29
CA GLY A 16 2.41 -11.65 -31.95
C GLY A 16 3.50 -12.49 -31.28
N PRO A 17 4.08 -12.04 -30.15
CA PRO A 17 5.06 -12.83 -29.40
C PRO A 17 4.42 -13.91 -28.51
N LEU A 18 3.09 -14.04 -28.49
CA LEU A 18 2.38 -14.99 -27.62
C LEU A 18 2.27 -16.36 -28.28
N SER A 19 2.80 -17.38 -27.59
CA SER A 19 2.76 -18.78 -28.04
C SER A 19 1.42 -19.50 -27.76
N TYR A 20 0.53 -18.90 -26.98
CA TYR A 20 -0.75 -19.48 -26.55
C TYR A 20 -1.87 -18.45 -26.61
N GLN A 21 -3.10 -18.91 -26.39
CA GLN A 21 -4.25 -18.04 -26.17
C GLN A 21 -4.37 -17.63 -24.70
N TYR A 22 -4.47 -16.32 -24.47
CA TYR A 22 -4.57 -15.75 -23.14
C TYR A 22 -5.87 -14.96 -22.97
N THR A 23 -6.65 -15.24 -21.94
CA THR A 23 -7.87 -14.47 -21.64
C THR A 23 -7.56 -13.37 -20.64
N ILE A 24 -7.95 -12.12 -20.97
CA ILE A 24 -7.78 -10.96 -20.09
C ILE A 24 -8.64 -11.18 -18.83
N SER A 25 -8.02 -11.10 -17.67
CA SER A 25 -8.69 -11.22 -16.38
C SER A 25 -8.80 -9.88 -15.68
N ASN A 26 -7.74 -9.07 -15.72
CA ASN A 26 -7.67 -7.81 -14.99
C ASN A 26 -7.08 -6.71 -15.86
N LEU A 27 -7.65 -5.52 -15.71
CA LEU A 27 -7.12 -4.30 -16.30
C LEU A 27 -6.73 -3.34 -15.19
N THR A 28 -5.52 -2.83 -15.25
CA THR A 28 -5.00 -1.84 -14.32
C THR A 28 -4.63 -0.57 -15.06
N LEU A 29 -5.15 0.57 -14.65
CA LEU A 29 -4.89 1.84 -15.31
C LEU A 29 -4.23 2.82 -14.34
N HIS A 30 -3.04 3.26 -14.70
CA HIS A 30 -2.19 4.17 -13.95
C HIS A 30 -2.21 5.57 -14.57
N PHE A 31 -2.36 6.58 -13.71
CA PHE A 31 -2.23 7.98 -14.12
C PHE A 31 -1.50 8.83 -13.11
N GLY A 32 -0.76 9.80 -13.64
CA GLY A 32 0.00 10.78 -12.89
C GLY A 32 -0.77 12.08 -12.69
N ARG A 33 -0.40 12.82 -11.64
CA ARG A 33 -0.79 14.23 -11.50
C ARG A 33 -0.09 15.12 -12.55
N GLU A 34 1.06 14.68 -13.03
CA GLU A 34 1.89 15.37 -14.01
C GLU A 34 2.14 14.45 -15.21
N ASN A 35 2.48 15.06 -16.36
CA ASN A 35 2.71 14.36 -17.63
C ASN A 35 3.89 13.37 -17.63
N ASN A 36 4.67 13.32 -16.57
CA ASN A 36 5.82 12.42 -16.42
C ASN A 36 5.73 11.55 -15.17
N ARG A 37 4.52 11.34 -14.61
CA ARG A 37 4.34 10.63 -13.33
C ARG A 37 3.20 9.63 -13.32
N GLY A 38 2.83 9.10 -14.48
CA GLY A 38 1.68 8.21 -14.60
C GLY A 38 1.99 6.76 -14.86
N SER A 39 2.87 6.46 -15.83
CA SER A 39 3.28 5.08 -16.08
C SER A 39 4.24 4.58 -15.02
N GLU A 40 4.15 3.31 -14.62
CA GLU A 40 5.20 2.68 -13.80
C GLU A 40 6.36 2.21 -14.70
N HIS A 41 6.06 1.84 -15.95
CA HIS A 41 7.08 1.50 -16.95
C HIS A 41 7.58 2.74 -17.70
N THR A 42 8.81 2.66 -18.22
CA THR A 42 9.46 3.72 -19.00
C THR A 42 9.93 3.19 -20.34
N ILE A 43 10.00 4.06 -21.35
CA ILE A 43 10.71 3.78 -22.62
C ILE A 43 11.93 4.68 -22.65
N SER A 44 13.12 4.07 -22.71
CA SER A 44 14.41 4.81 -22.68
C SER A 44 14.53 5.78 -21.50
N GLY A 45 14.02 5.39 -20.33
CA GLY A 45 14.02 6.22 -19.12
C GLY A 45 12.96 7.33 -19.09
N VAL A 46 12.14 7.47 -20.14
CA VAL A 46 11.04 8.44 -20.19
C VAL A 46 9.78 7.82 -19.61
N GLN A 47 9.22 8.49 -18.60
CA GLN A 47 7.95 8.16 -17.96
C GLN A 47 6.80 8.90 -18.65
N PHE A 48 5.64 8.26 -18.74
CA PHE A 48 4.47 8.75 -19.48
C PHE A 48 3.37 9.26 -18.53
N PRO A 49 2.44 10.11 -19.04
CA PRO A 49 1.32 10.61 -18.25
C PRO A 49 0.36 9.54 -17.72
N GLY A 50 0.31 8.37 -18.36
CA GLY A 50 -0.46 7.23 -17.91
C GLY A 50 -0.02 5.92 -18.55
N GLU A 51 -0.52 4.82 -18.02
CA GLU A 51 -0.26 3.46 -18.50
C GLU A 51 -1.48 2.59 -18.28
N LEU A 52 -1.85 1.83 -19.31
CA LEU A 52 -2.85 0.79 -19.24
C LEU A 52 -2.16 -0.57 -19.25
N GLN A 53 -2.38 -1.36 -18.21
CA GLN A 53 -1.87 -2.72 -18.06
C GLN A 53 -3.00 -3.72 -18.19
N LEU A 54 -2.84 -4.68 -19.08
CA LEU A 54 -3.74 -5.80 -19.29
C LEU A 54 -3.06 -7.06 -18.80
N TYR A 55 -3.69 -7.74 -17.84
CA TYR A 55 -3.21 -8.99 -17.31
C TYR A 55 -4.13 -10.12 -17.77
N ALA A 56 -3.54 -11.10 -18.44
CA ALA A 56 -4.25 -12.24 -19.00
C ALA A 56 -3.64 -13.55 -18.49
N TYR A 57 -4.47 -14.57 -18.32
CA TYR A 57 -4.02 -15.92 -18.01
C TYR A 57 -4.11 -16.80 -19.25
N ASN A 58 -3.24 -17.80 -19.34
CA ASN A 58 -3.22 -18.76 -20.43
C ASN A 58 -4.45 -19.66 -20.33
N SER A 59 -5.50 -19.30 -21.06
CA SER A 59 -6.77 -20.02 -21.08
C SER A 59 -6.73 -21.27 -21.96
N GLN A 60 -5.63 -21.48 -22.69
CA GLN A 60 -5.42 -22.71 -23.44
C GLN A 60 -4.88 -23.84 -22.55
N LEU A 61 -4.10 -23.51 -21.53
CA LEU A 61 -3.49 -24.49 -20.62
C LEU A 61 -4.19 -24.59 -19.26
N TYR A 62 -4.81 -23.52 -18.78
CA TYR A 62 -5.37 -23.45 -17.42
C TYR A 62 -6.82 -22.99 -17.42
N SER A 63 -7.59 -23.47 -16.45
CA SER A 63 -9.02 -23.18 -16.37
C SER A 63 -9.29 -21.76 -15.86
N ASN A 64 -8.42 -21.25 -15.00
CA ASN A 64 -8.62 -19.95 -14.35
C ASN A 64 -7.28 -19.26 -14.00
N TRP A 65 -7.38 -17.96 -13.70
CA TRP A 65 -6.25 -17.13 -13.28
C TRP A 65 -5.55 -17.66 -12.02
N THR A 66 -6.29 -18.21 -11.05
CA THR A 66 -5.72 -18.64 -9.76
C THR A 66 -4.76 -19.80 -9.90
N GLU A 67 -5.05 -20.71 -10.82
CA GLU A 67 -4.17 -21.82 -11.21
C GLU A 67 -2.98 -21.28 -12.01
N ALA A 68 -3.25 -20.53 -13.07
CA ALA A 68 -2.23 -20.10 -14.02
C ALA A 68 -1.16 -19.17 -13.43
N LYS A 69 -1.49 -18.34 -12.43
CA LYS A 69 -0.58 -17.32 -11.88
C LYS A 69 0.70 -17.87 -11.24
N HIS A 70 0.74 -19.16 -10.95
CA HIS A 70 1.89 -19.82 -10.33
C HIS A 70 2.68 -20.71 -11.30
N GLU A 71 2.26 -20.77 -12.56
CA GLU A 71 2.76 -21.73 -13.55
C GLU A 71 3.54 -21.06 -14.69
N ALA A 72 4.47 -21.81 -15.28
CA ALA A 72 5.22 -21.36 -16.45
C ALA A 72 4.27 -21.13 -17.64
N ASN A 73 4.49 -20.06 -18.41
CA ASN A 73 3.60 -19.61 -19.48
C ASN A 73 2.15 -19.32 -19.04
N GLY A 74 1.86 -19.28 -17.73
CA GLY A 74 0.52 -19.13 -17.20
C GLY A 74 -0.04 -17.72 -17.32
N LEU A 75 0.81 -16.69 -17.42
CA LEU A 75 0.39 -15.29 -17.51
C LEU A 75 1.00 -14.57 -18.72
N ALA A 76 0.24 -13.62 -19.25
CA ALA A 76 0.72 -12.61 -20.19
C ALA A 76 0.32 -11.22 -19.67
N ALA A 77 1.20 -10.24 -19.87
CA ALA A 77 0.95 -8.84 -19.52
C ALA A 77 1.23 -7.93 -20.72
N ILE A 78 0.32 -7.00 -20.99
CA ILE A 78 0.50 -5.97 -22.01
C ILE A 78 0.42 -4.60 -21.34
N SER A 79 1.49 -3.81 -21.47
CA SER A 79 1.52 -2.41 -21.04
C SER A 79 1.41 -1.48 -22.23
N VAL A 80 0.40 -0.62 -22.22
CA VAL A 80 0.17 0.43 -23.21
C VAL A 80 0.46 1.78 -22.55
N LEU A 81 1.52 2.46 -22.99
CA LEU A 81 1.89 3.77 -22.49
C LEU A 81 1.06 4.85 -23.16
N ILE A 82 0.52 5.77 -22.36
CA ILE A 82 -0.45 6.77 -22.80
C ILE A 82 0.21 8.14 -22.75
N SER A 83 0.25 8.83 -23.89
CA SER A 83 0.61 10.25 -23.97
C SER A 83 -0.63 11.10 -24.23
N PHE A 84 -0.60 12.35 -23.77
CA PHE A 84 -1.64 13.33 -24.05
C PHE A 84 -1.14 14.32 -25.10
N SER A 85 -1.87 14.45 -26.20
CA SER A 85 -1.62 15.47 -27.22
C SER A 85 -2.66 16.59 -27.12
N LYS A 86 -2.23 17.83 -27.33
CA LYS A 86 -3.14 18.97 -27.49
C LYS A 86 -3.84 18.98 -28.85
N ASN A 87 -3.36 18.19 -29.81
CA ASN A 87 -3.94 18.08 -31.14
C ASN A 87 -4.98 16.95 -31.18
N SER A 88 -6.25 17.33 -31.34
CA SER A 88 -7.37 16.38 -31.39
C SER A 88 -7.33 15.42 -32.59
N ASN A 89 -6.61 15.78 -33.66
CA ASN A 89 -6.55 14.99 -34.89
C ASN A 89 -5.69 13.72 -34.75
N GLN A 90 -4.94 13.59 -33.66
CA GLN A 90 -4.15 12.40 -33.32
C GLN A 90 -4.74 11.60 -32.15
N ALA A 91 -5.93 11.98 -31.65
CA ALA A 91 -6.53 11.31 -30.52
C ALA A 91 -7.15 9.97 -30.92
N ASN A 92 -6.79 8.91 -30.19
CA ASN A 92 -7.48 7.63 -30.30
C ASN A 92 -8.91 7.80 -29.75
N THR A 93 -9.89 7.78 -30.64
CA THR A 93 -11.31 8.01 -30.30
C THR A 93 -11.89 6.90 -29.44
N GLN A 94 -11.36 5.68 -29.49
CA GLN A 94 -11.82 4.55 -28.67
C GLN A 94 -11.48 4.75 -27.18
N LEU A 95 -10.37 5.43 -26.88
CA LEU A 95 -9.99 5.79 -25.50
C LEU A 95 -10.83 6.93 -24.93
N LYS A 96 -11.73 7.54 -25.71
CA LYS A 96 -12.67 8.56 -25.20
C LYS A 96 -13.59 8.00 -24.13
N HIS A 97 -14.00 6.74 -24.22
CA HIS A 97 -14.84 6.10 -23.19
C HIS A 97 -14.15 6.06 -21.83
N ILE A 98 -12.87 5.68 -21.81
CA ILE A 98 -12.05 5.64 -20.60
C ILE A 98 -11.87 7.06 -20.06
N THR A 99 -11.45 8.01 -20.90
CA THR A 99 -11.22 9.40 -20.46
C THR A 99 -12.50 10.11 -20.03
N HIS A 100 -13.65 9.79 -20.62
CA HIS A 100 -14.96 10.27 -20.19
C HIS A 100 -15.37 9.65 -18.85
N ALA A 101 -15.17 8.35 -18.66
CA ALA A 101 -15.39 7.70 -17.37
C ALA A 101 -14.50 8.30 -16.28
N LEU A 102 -13.25 8.68 -16.58
CA LEU A 102 -12.36 9.37 -15.64
C LEU A 102 -12.90 10.74 -15.19
N LYS A 103 -13.63 11.46 -16.06
CA LYS A 103 -14.28 12.73 -15.69
C LYS A 103 -15.41 12.51 -14.68
N ASN A 104 -16.05 11.34 -14.70
CA ASN A 104 -17.10 10.97 -13.75
C ASN A 104 -16.55 10.53 -12.39
N ILE A 105 -15.22 10.39 -12.25
CA ILE A 105 -14.58 10.09 -10.96
C ILE A 105 -14.47 11.38 -10.15
N THR A 106 -15.55 11.68 -9.44
CA THR A 106 -15.70 12.85 -8.56
C THR A 106 -15.06 12.66 -7.18
N HIS A 107 -14.77 11.42 -6.81
CA HIS A 107 -14.36 11.05 -5.45
C HIS A 107 -13.08 10.22 -5.48
N ARG A 108 -12.01 10.70 -4.85
CA ARG A 108 -10.69 10.03 -4.85
C ARG A 108 -10.03 10.17 -3.48
N GLY A 109 -9.37 9.10 -3.02
CA GLY A 109 -8.59 9.12 -1.79
C GLY A 109 -9.38 8.81 -0.51
N PRO A 110 -8.71 8.88 0.66
CA PRO A 110 -9.26 8.47 1.95
C PRO A 110 -10.60 9.10 2.31
N ASP A 111 -10.79 10.37 1.99
CA ASP A 111 -11.99 11.16 2.31
C ASP A 111 -13.31 10.55 1.80
N PHE A 112 -13.23 9.68 0.78
CA PHE A 112 -14.40 9.07 0.16
C PHE A 112 -14.52 7.57 0.39
N TRP A 113 -13.56 6.93 1.06
CA TRP A 113 -13.56 5.46 1.24
C TRP A 113 -14.87 4.93 1.83
N GLY A 114 -15.42 5.62 2.83
CA GLY A 114 -16.66 5.20 3.46
C GLY A 114 -17.93 5.33 2.59
N ARG A 115 -17.86 6.10 1.50
CA ARG A 115 -18.94 6.20 0.50
C ARG A 115 -18.74 5.23 -0.67
N LEU A 116 -17.49 4.84 -0.94
CA LEU A 116 -17.13 3.98 -2.07
C LEU A 116 -17.41 2.50 -1.82
N ASN A 117 -17.38 2.04 -0.57
CA ASN A 117 -17.64 0.65 -0.23
C ASN A 117 -18.41 0.55 1.09
N PRO A 118 -19.58 -0.15 1.13
CA PRO A 118 -20.33 -0.35 2.36
C PRO A 118 -19.51 -0.96 3.51
N LYS A 119 -18.55 -1.85 3.20
CA LYS A 119 -17.64 -2.47 4.17
C LYS A 119 -16.66 -1.48 4.81
N TRP A 120 -16.48 -0.30 4.21
CA TRP A 120 -15.60 0.76 4.71
C TRP A 120 -16.37 1.94 5.29
N SER A 121 -17.68 1.79 5.54
CA SER A 121 -18.53 2.87 6.08
C SER A 121 -18.02 3.48 7.39
N HIS A 122 -17.16 2.80 8.14
CA HIS A 122 -16.50 3.39 9.29
C HIS A 122 -15.48 4.49 8.94
N CYS A 123 -14.93 4.53 7.72
CA CYS A 123 -14.04 5.60 7.28
C CYS A 123 -14.72 6.97 7.23
N ASN A 124 -16.06 7.04 7.16
CA ASN A 124 -16.80 8.31 7.22
C ASN A 124 -17.76 8.43 8.41
N LYS A 125 -18.13 7.32 9.06
CA LYS A 125 -19.07 7.32 10.21
C LYS A 125 -18.42 6.92 11.54
N GLY A 126 -17.22 6.36 11.51
CA GLY A 126 -16.52 5.88 12.71
C GLY A 126 -16.07 7.04 13.61
N ARG A 127 -16.16 6.85 14.92
CA ARG A 127 -15.79 7.86 15.93
C ARG A 127 -14.40 7.67 16.52
N ARG A 128 -13.70 6.61 16.12
CA ARG A 128 -12.37 6.20 16.59
C ARG A 128 -11.50 5.82 15.39
N GLN A 129 -11.46 6.71 14.40
CA GLN A 129 -10.60 6.54 13.22
C GLN A 129 -9.22 7.12 13.52
N SER A 130 -8.20 6.47 12.99
CA SER A 130 -6.83 6.96 12.92
C SER A 130 -6.46 7.21 11.45
N PRO A 131 -5.45 8.05 11.16
CA PRO A 131 -4.61 8.79 12.10
C PRO A 131 -5.33 9.97 12.77
N ILE A 132 -4.66 10.59 13.74
CA ILE A 132 -5.09 11.84 14.39
C ILE A 132 -3.98 12.90 14.39
N ASP A 133 -4.37 14.16 14.57
CA ASP A 133 -3.46 15.22 15.01
C ASP A 133 -3.35 15.17 16.54
N ILE A 134 -2.12 15.12 17.04
CA ILE A 134 -1.81 15.14 18.45
C ILE A 134 -1.48 16.58 18.83
N ASN A 135 -2.39 17.25 19.55
CA ASN A 135 -2.11 18.57 20.11
C ASN A 135 -1.55 18.42 21.53
N PRO A 136 -0.25 18.74 21.77
CA PRO A 136 0.37 18.62 23.09
C PRO A 136 -0.32 19.43 24.19
N GLU A 137 -0.98 20.54 23.83
CA GLU A 137 -1.68 21.41 24.79
C GLU A 137 -2.96 20.76 25.37
N LEU A 138 -3.50 19.74 24.69
CA LEU A 138 -4.70 19.01 25.10
C LEU A 138 -4.37 17.67 25.78
N LEU A 139 -3.08 17.34 25.92
CA LEU A 139 -2.67 16.08 26.54
C LEU A 139 -2.81 16.14 28.06
N LEU A 140 -3.36 15.08 28.62
CA LEU A 140 -3.43 14.87 30.06
C LEU A 140 -2.34 13.89 30.46
N TYR A 141 -1.50 14.28 31.42
CA TYR A 141 -0.52 13.39 32.00
C TYR A 141 -1.21 12.37 32.91
N ASP A 142 -1.01 11.09 32.64
CA ASP A 142 -1.47 9.98 33.48
C ASP A 142 -0.30 9.42 34.29
N PRO A 143 -0.21 9.69 35.61
CA PRO A 143 0.87 9.17 36.46
C PRO A 143 0.79 7.65 36.68
N GLY A 144 -0.36 7.01 36.39
CA GLY A 144 -0.53 5.56 36.48
C GLY A 144 0.01 4.81 35.26
N LEU A 145 0.39 5.52 34.19
CA LEU A 145 0.86 4.91 32.96
C LEU A 145 2.27 4.35 33.13
N LEU A 146 2.39 3.02 33.05
CA LEU A 146 3.68 2.34 33.11
C LEU A 146 4.49 2.55 31.82
N PRO A 147 5.82 2.33 31.84
CA PRO A 147 6.59 2.25 30.60
C PRO A 147 6.07 1.12 29.71
N VAL A 148 6.07 1.34 28.38
CA VAL A 148 5.81 0.27 27.42
C VAL A 148 6.99 -0.69 27.43
N ASN A 149 6.70 -1.98 27.57
CA ASN A 149 7.69 -3.05 27.54
C ASN A 149 7.66 -3.75 26.17
N ILE A 150 8.83 -3.87 25.54
CA ILE A 150 9.03 -4.54 24.27
C ILE A 150 10.03 -5.67 24.53
N ASN A 151 9.55 -6.92 24.52
CA ASN A 151 10.36 -8.10 24.78
C ASN A 151 10.52 -8.91 23.49
N GLY A 152 11.76 -9.07 23.04
CA GLY A 152 12.12 -9.86 21.88
C GLY A 152 13.44 -9.41 21.28
N ASP A 153 14.03 -10.28 20.46
CA ASP A 153 15.31 -10.05 19.81
C ASP A 153 15.14 -9.72 18.32
N HIS A 154 16.18 -9.98 17.53
CA HIS A 154 16.20 -9.80 16.09
C HIS A 154 15.14 -10.67 15.41
N VAL A 155 14.28 -10.02 14.62
CA VAL A 155 13.29 -10.70 13.79
C VAL A 155 13.71 -10.73 12.33
N SER A 156 13.37 -11.84 11.69
CA SER A 156 13.44 -12.10 10.27
C SER A 156 12.03 -12.11 9.69
N GLY A 157 11.93 -11.86 8.40
CA GLY A 157 10.64 -11.68 7.78
C GLY A 157 10.74 -11.39 6.30
N LYS A 158 9.58 -11.14 5.70
CA LYS A 158 9.44 -10.82 4.29
C LYS A 158 9.06 -9.35 4.13
N LEU A 159 9.87 -8.62 3.37
CA LEU A 159 9.55 -7.26 2.94
C LEU A 159 8.67 -7.33 1.68
N ILE A 160 7.51 -6.71 1.75
CA ILE A 160 6.45 -6.80 0.74
C ILE A 160 6.09 -5.38 0.31
N ASN A 161 6.24 -5.08 -0.98
CA ASN A 161 5.63 -3.88 -1.55
C ASN A 161 4.18 -4.18 -1.93
N THR A 162 3.23 -3.45 -1.33
CA THR A 162 1.80 -3.61 -1.60
C THR A 162 1.28 -2.72 -2.73
N GLY A 163 2.15 -1.90 -3.33
CA GLY A 163 1.79 -0.83 -4.26
C GLY A 163 1.20 0.41 -3.58
N ARG A 164 1.03 0.39 -2.26
CA ARG A 164 0.55 1.53 -1.45
C ARG A 164 1.50 1.86 -0.29
N SER A 165 1.96 0.81 0.38
CA SER A 165 2.91 0.89 1.48
C SER A 165 3.91 -0.25 1.40
N ILE A 166 5.03 -0.11 2.11
CA ILE A 166 5.97 -1.20 2.33
C ILE A 166 5.64 -1.87 3.65
N VAL A 167 5.44 -3.18 3.62
CA VAL A 167 5.10 -3.99 4.78
C VAL A 167 6.19 -5.02 5.02
N PHE A 168 6.78 -5.04 6.21
CA PHE A 168 7.63 -6.12 6.67
C PHE A 168 6.81 -7.08 7.53
N LYS A 169 6.58 -8.30 7.05
CA LYS A 169 5.89 -9.35 7.80
C LYS A 169 6.89 -10.22 8.54
N ILE A 170 6.74 -10.32 9.86
CA ILE A 170 7.61 -11.15 10.71
C ILE A 170 7.28 -12.63 10.50
N ASN A 171 8.31 -13.48 10.51
CA ASN A 171 8.15 -14.93 10.43
C ASN A 171 7.45 -15.47 11.70
N VAL A 172 6.53 -16.41 11.55
CA VAL A 172 5.64 -16.89 12.62
C VAL A 172 6.40 -17.53 13.80
N GLU A 173 7.58 -18.08 13.55
CA GLU A 173 8.43 -18.72 14.56
C GLU A 173 9.13 -17.73 15.50
N GLN A 174 9.07 -16.43 15.19
CA GLN A 174 9.70 -15.38 15.98
C GLN A 174 8.64 -14.44 16.53
N SER A 175 8.79 -14.06 17.79
CA SER A 175 7.84 -13.19 18.48
C SER A 175 8.56 -12.03 19.16
N VAL A 176 8.02 -10.84 18.94
CA VAL A 176 8.32 -9.66 19.76
C VAL A 176 7.01 -9.29 20.45
N VAL A 177 7.03 -9.26 21.77
CA VAL A 177 5.84 -9.08 22.61
C VAL A 177 5.84 -7.67 23.18
N LEU A 178 4.73 -6.97 22.98
CA LEU A 178 4.39 -5.70 23.59
C LEU A 178 3.53 -5.94 24.83
N SER A 179 3.86 -5.25 25.92
CA SER A 179 3.10 -5.29 27.16
C SER A 179 3.27 -3.98 27.95
N SER A 180 2.54 -3.82 29.04
CA SER A 180 2.60 -2.63 29.90
C SER A 180 2.17 -1.33 29.18
N GLY A 181 2.43 -0.17 29.78
CA GLY A 181 1.88 1.10 29.30
C GLY A 181 0.34 1.10 29.28
N PRO A 182 -0.30 1.55 28.19
CA PRO A 182 -1.76 1.56 28.10
C PRO A 182 -2.36 0.18 27.77
N LEU A 183 -1.54 -0.87 27.64
CA LEU A 183 -1.98 -2.19 27.19
C LEU A 183 -2.48 -3.05 28.36
N SER A 184 -3.71 -3.54 28.25
CA SER A 184 -4.30 -4.47 29.24
C SER A 184 -3.89 -5.93 29.04
N TYR A 185 -3.31 -6.27 27.88
CA TYR A 185 -2.94 -7.64 27.50
C TYR A 185 -1.53 -7.66 26.90
N GLN A 186 -1.02 -8.86 26.67
CA GLN A 186 0.17 -9.09 25.85
C GLN A 186 -0.19 -9.14 24.36
N TYR A 187 0.61 -8.46 23.54
CA TYR A 187 0.41 -8.37 22.11
C TYR A 187 1.67 -8.80 21.37
N THR A 188 1.55 -9.70 20.39
CA THR A 188 2.68 -10.10 19.55
C THR A 188 2.70 -9.27 18.28
N ILE A 189 3.84 -8.63 17.97
CA ILE A 189 4.03 -7.86 16.73
C ILE A 189 3.95 -8.82 15.54
N SER A 190 3.07 -8.52 14.60
CA SER A 190 2.87 -9.31 13.39
C SER A 190 3.58 -8.71 12.18
N ASN A 191 3.52 -7.39 12.04
CA ASN A 191 4.06 -6.71 10.87
C ASN A 191 4.40 -5.25 11.18
N LEU A 192 5.26 -4.69 10.34
CA LEU A 192 5.64 -3.29 10.36
C LEU A 192 5.26 -2.67 9.01
N THR A 193 4.71 -1.47 9.04
CA THR A 193 4.38 -0.71 7.83
C THR A 193 5.14 0.62 7.84
N LEU A 194 5.74 0.96 6.71
CA LEU A 194 6.40 2.24 6.51
C LEU A 194 5.55 3.13 5.59
N HIS A 195 5.18 4.29 6.13
CA HIS A 195 4.55 5.39 5.40
C HIS A 195 5.59 6.48 5.21
N PHE A 196 5.71 7.00 3.99
CA PHE A 196 6.65 8.06 3.67
C PHE A 196 6.12 8.92 2.53
N GLY A 197 6.46 10.20 2.56
CA GLY A 197 6.09 11.12 1.49
C GLY A 197 7.18 11.21 0.45
N ARG A 198 6.80 11.83 -0.68
CA ARG A 198 7.76 12.18 -1.74
C ARG A 198 8.65 13.37 -1.35
N GLU A 199 8.17 14.22 -0.45
CA GLU A 199 8.84 15.43 0.01
C GLU A 199 9.12 15.32 1.50
N ASN A 200 10.15 16.03 1.98
CA ASN A 200 10.61 15.89 3.37
C ASN A 200 9.68 16.51 4.41
N ASN A 201 8.62 17.22 4.00
CA ASN A 201 7.66 17.91 4.85
C ASN A 201 6.31 17.18 4.97
N ARG A 202 6.20 15.97 4.43
CA ARG A 202 4.97 15.18 4.41
C ARG A 202 5.29 13.69 4.36
N GLY A 203 4.42 12.84 4.88
CA GLY A 203 4.62 11.39 4.80
C GLY A 203 4.08 10.59 5.98
N SER A 204 4.18 11.12 7.19
CA SER A 204 3.53 10.53 8.35
C SER A 204 2.01 10.59 8.20
N GLU A 205 1.31 9.62 8.76
CA GLU A 205 -0.15 9.64 8.83
C GLU A 205 -0.59 10.50 10.02
N HIS A 206 0.01 10.28 11.19
CA HIS A 206 -0.15 11.11 12.37
C HIS A 206 0.59 12.44 12.23
N THR A 207 0.06 13.46 12.91
CA THR A 207 0.65 14.80 12.96
C THR A 207 0.77 15.27 14.42
N ILE A 208 1.66 16.23 14.68
CA ILE A 208 1.78 16.88 15.99
C ILE A 208 1.56 18.38 15.78
N SER A 209 0.54 18.95 16.42
CA SER A 209 0.13 20.35 16.22
C SER A 209 -0.03 20.72 14.73
N GLY A 210 -0.62 19.82 13.96
CA GLY A 210 -0.81 19.95 12.51
C GLY A 210 0.46 19.77 11.67
N VAL A 211 1.62 19.53 12.29
CA VAL A 211 2.88 19.31 11.58
C VAL A 211 3.02 17.85 11.18
N GLN A 212 3.25 17.63 9.88
CA GLN A 212 3.51 16.32 9.30
C GLN A 212 5.02 16.05 9.22
N PHE A 213 5.39 14.78 9.39
CA PHE A 213 6.77 14.32 9.35
C PHE A 213 7.06 13.62 8.02
N PRO A 214 8.33 13.54 7.57
CA PRO A 214 8.68 12.88 6.32
C PRO A 214 8.29 11.40 6.22
N GLY A 215 8.14 10.72 7.35
CA GLY A 215 7.64 9.35 7.38
C GLY A 215 7.17 8.91 8.75
N GLU A 216 6.57 7.73 8.79
CA GLU A 216 6.06 7.07 9.98
C GLU A 216 6.23 5.57 9.85
N LEU A 217 6.84 4.96 10.87
CA LEU A 217 6.93 3.51 11.03
C LEU A 217 5.86 3.07 12.01
N GLN A 218 4.96 2.20 11.56
CA GLN A 218 3.89 1.64 12.38
C GLN A 218 4.17 0.16 12.64
N LEU A 219 4.22 -0.24 13.91
CA LEU A 219 4.36 -1.62 14.34
C LEU A 219 3.00 -2.12 14.78
N TYR A 220 2.47 -3.13 14.09
CA TYR A 220 1.15 -3.68 14.34
C TYR A 220 1.26 -5.02 15.07
N ALA A 221 0.58 -5.11 16.21
CA ALA A 221 0.53 -6.29 17.06
C ALA A 221 -0.89 -6.77 17.27
N TYR A 222 -1.07 -8.08 17.43
CA TYR A 222 -2.35 -8.68 17.80
C TYR A 222 -2.31 -9.18 19.24
N ASN A 223 -3.47 -9.20 19.90
CA ASN A 223 -3.62 -9.69 21.26
C ASN A 223 -3.40 -11.21 21.28
N SER A 224 -2.16 -11.62 21.54
CA SER A 224 -1.73 -13.01 21.53
C SER A 224 -2.06 -13.74 22.84
N GLN A 225 -2.52 -12.99 23.84
CA GLN A 225 -3.03 -13.56 25.09
C GLN A 225 -4.45 -14.13 24.91
N LEU A 226 -5.27 -13.53 24.04
CA LEU A 226 -6.66 -13.96 23.82
C LEU A 226 -6.90 -14.70 22.51
N TYR A 227 -6.11 -14.42 21.47
CA TYR A 227 -6.35 -14.94 20.12
C TYR A 227 -5.14 -15.69 19.58
N SER A 228 -5.41 -16.72 18.78
CA SER A 228 -4.34 -17.57 18.23
C SER A 228 -3.54 -16.87 17.14
N ASN A 229 -4.14 -15.93 16.42
CA ASN A 229 -3.50 -15.26 15.29
C ASN A 229 -4.13 -13.88 14.99
N TRP A 230 -3.41 -13.11 14.17
CA TRP A 230 -3.84 -11.80 13.67
C TRP A 230 -5.21 -11.82 12.96
N THR A 231 -5.51 -12.88 12.20
CA THR A 231 -6.73 -12.94 11.37
C THR A 231 -7.99 -12.96 12.21
N GLU A 232 -7.94 -13.65 13.35
CA GLU A 232 -9.00 -13.68 14.35
C GLU A 232 -9.08 -12.35 15.09
N ALA A 233 -7.95 -11.89 15.66
CA ALA A 233 -7.90 -10.73 16.54
C ALA A 233 -8.30 -9.41 15.86
N LYS A 234 -8.03 -9.24 14.56
CA LYS A 234 -8.25 -7.95 13.86
C LYS A 234 -9.72 -7.49 13.79
N HIS A 235 -10.65 -8.39 14.09
CA HIS A 235 -12.09 -8.10 14.07
C HIS A 235 -12.65 -7.82 15.47
N GLU A 236 -11.82 -7.94 16.50
CA GLU A 236 -12.26 -7.91 17.89
C GLU A 236 -11.86 -6.62 18.61
N ALA A 237 -12.67 -6.24 19.60
CA ALA A 237 -12.33 -5.14 20.49
C ALA A 237 -11.06 -5.49 21.29
N ASN A 238 -10.13 -4.55 21.40
CA ASN A 238 -8.80 -4.77 22.00
C ASN A 238 -7.99 -5.90 21.34
N GLY A 239 -8.38 -6.36 20.15
CA GLY A 239 -7.68 -7.42 19.44
C GLY A 239 -6.36 -6.96 18.82
N LEU A 240 -6.18 -5.64 18.62
CA LEU A 240 -4.97 -5.06 18.03
C LEU A 240 -4.36 -3.97 18.92
N ALA A 241 -3.04 -3.83 18.81
CA ALA A 241 -2.28 -2.70 19.33
C ALA A 241 -1.32 -2.20 18.25
N ALA A 242 -0.97 -0.92 18.30
CA ALA A 242 0.00 -0.34 17.37
C ALA A 242 0.93 0.65 18.08
N ILE A 243 2.20 0.64 17.67
CA ILE A 243 3.18 1.67 18.03
C ILE A 243 3.51 2.46 16.76
N SER A 244 3.35 3.78 16.81
CA SER A 244 3.69 4.67 15.70
C SER A 244 4.93 5.48 16.03
N VAL A 245 5.94 5.43 15.17
CA VAL A 245 7.21 6.13 15.33
C VAL A 245 7.35 7.13 14.19
N LEU A 246 7.31 8.42 14.52
CA LEU A 246 7.49 9.50 13.55
C LEU A 246 8.97 9.65 13.17
N ILE A 247 9.25 9.78 11.87
CA ILE A 247 10.59 9.83 11.31
C ILE A 247 10.90 11.26 10.88
N SER A 248 12.00 11.81 11.38
CA SER A 248 12.52 13.11 10.96
C SER A 248 13.94 12.97 10.39
N PHE A 249 14.33 13.92 9.53
CA PHE A 249 15.71 14.02 9.05
C PHE A 249 16.53 14.88 10.01
N SER A 250 17.69 14.39 10.44
CA SER A 250 18.70 15.23 11.10
C SER A 250 19.70 15.74 10.07
N LYS A 251 20.09 17.02 10.22
CA LYS A 251 21.22 17.61 9.48
C LYS A 251 22.57 17.10 9.99
N ASN A 252 22.60 16.49 11.18
CA ASN A 252 23.80 15.92 11.78
C ASN A 252 23.86 14.42 11.49
N SER A 253 24.83 14.00 10.68
CA SER A 253 25.06 12.59 10.34
C SER A 253 25.33 11.71 11.55
N ASN A 254 25.83 12.27 12.65
CA ASN A 254 26.11 11.53 13.89
C ASN A 254 24.83 11.17 14.66
N GLN A 255 23.67 11.73 14.28
CA GLN A 255 22.36 11.39 14.82
C GLN A 255 21.56 10.45 13.88
N ALA A 256 22.17 9.98 12.79
CA ALA A 256 21.49 9.09 11.87
C ALA A 256 21.24 7.73 12.53
N ASN A 257 19.98 7.28 12.51
CA ASN A 257 19.64 5.94 12.97
C ASN A 257 20.23 4.90 12.00
N THR A 258 21.28 4.20 12.45
CA THR A 258 21.96 3.18 11.66
C THR A 258 21.10 1.96 11.40
N GLN A 259 20.12 1.66 12.25
CA GLN A 259 19.22 0.52 12.09
C GLN A 259 18.25 0.72 10.92
N LEU A 260 17.79 1.96 10.69
CA LEU A 260 16.97 2.29 9.51
C LEU A 260 17.74 2.13 8.19
N LYS A 261 19.07 2.04 8.22
CA LYS A 261 19.86 1.75 7.01
C LYS A 261 19.57 0.35 6.45
N HIS A 262 19.26 -0.62 7.31
CA HIS A 262 18.90 -1.96 6.85
C HIS A 262 17.59 -1.96 6.05
N ILE A 263 16.59 -1.23 6.53
CA ILE A 263 15.31 -1.06 5.83
C ILE A 263 15.54 -0.31 4.51
N THR A 264 16.19 0.84 4.54
CA THR A 264 16.42 1.65 3.33
C THR A 264 17.30 0.94 2.29
N HIS A 265 18.25 0.09 2.71
CA HIS A 265 19.04 -0.74 1.81
C HIS A 265 18.16 -1.82 1.16
N ALA A 266 17.34 -2.52 1.95
CA ALA A 266 16.40 -3.51 1.42
C ALA A 266 15.39 -2.90 0.44
N LEU A 267 14.95 -1.65 0.68
CA LEU A 267 14.07 -0.92 -0.23
C LEU A 267 14.69 -0.68 -1.62
N LYS A 268 16.02 -0.59 -1.74
CA LYS A 268 16.68 -0.44 -3.06
C LYS A 268 16.50 -1.67 -3.95
N ASN A 269 16.31 -2.83 -3.35
CA ASN A 269 16.11 -4.09 -4.06
C ASN A 269 14.63 -4.35 -4.40
N ILE A 270 13.72 -3.48 -3.95
CA ILE A 270 12.32 -3.49 -4.37
C ILE A 270 12.22 -2.65 -5.65
N THR A 271 12.31 -3.33 -6.79
CA THR A 271 12.40 -2.72 -8.14
C THR A 271 11.06 -2.31 -8.73
N HIS A 272 9.93 -2.63 -8.10
CA HIS A 272 8.60 -2.27 -8.60
C HIS A 272 8.02 -1.15 -7.76
N ARG A 273 7.83 0.03 -8.37
CA ARG A 273 7.13 1.21 -7.83
C ARG A 273 5.76 1.33 -8.47
#